data_AF-A0A7K2TNI4-F1
#
_entry.id   AF-A0A7K2TNI4-F1
#
_cell.length_a   1.000
_cell.length_b   1.000
_cell.length_c   1.000
_cell.angle_alpha   90.00
_cell.angle_beta   90.00
_cell.angle_gamma   90.00
#
_symmetry.space_group_name_H-M   'P 1'
#
loop_
_entity.id
_entity.type
_entity.pdbx_description
1 polymer ?
#
loop_
_entity_poly.entity_id
_entity_poly.type
_entity_poly.pdbx_seq_one_letter_code
_entity_poly.pdbx_strand_id
1 'polypeptide(L)'
;MAAIASLTPLEELDGDPFLVDTRGQHAMCARWAADHGYVVTRQFRLYGMRPDHHALWSDVEGGDVELFVAPNDRVLARAFVPAGDFAAECERRGVRLEFAGLEEPVYTSGTKARVHRRLSMPTAGYDGC
;
A
#
# COMPACT_ATOMS: atom_id res chain seq x y z
N MET A 1 -1.38 12.13 -4.90
CA MET A 1 -0.39 11.10 -4.52
C MET A 1 -1.00 9.71 -4.56
N ALA A 2 -0.18 8.68 -4.74
CA ALA A 2 -0.61 7.28 -4.71
C ALA A 2 -0.17 6.60 -3.40
N ALA A 3 -1.11 5.94 -2.72
CA ALA A 3 -0.84 5.15 -1.52
C ALA A 3 -0.64 3.67 -1.88
N ILE A 4 0.41 3.06 -1.35
CA ILE A 4 0.75 1.65 -1.58
C ILE A 4 0.36 0.82 -0.36
N ALA A 5 -0.30 -0.31 -0.59
CA ALA A 5 -0.48 -1.36 0.40
C ALA A 5 -0.01 -2.71 -0.18
N SER A 6 0.51 -3.58 0.68
CA SER A 6 0.85 -4.95 0.34
C SER A 6 -0.34 -5.87 0.56
N LEU A 7 -0.53 -6.83 -0.34
CA LEU A 7 -1.42 -7.96 -0.16
C LEU A 7 -0.64 -9.08 0.51
N THR A 8 -0.75 -9.19 1.83
CA THR A 8 -0.16 -10.27 2.61
C THR A 8 -1.24 -11.30 2.97
N PRO A 9 -0.95 -12.61 2.86
CA PRO A 9 -1.92 -13.67 3.19
C PRO A 9 -2.46 -13.57 4.62
N LEU A 10 -3.71 -14.00 4.82
CA LEU A 10 -4.39 -13.92 6.11
C LEU A 10 -3.70 -14.78 7.18
N GLU A 11 -3.01 -15.84 6.77
CA GLU A 11 -2.24 -16.75 7.62
C GLU A 11 -1.11 -16.03 8.37
N GLU A 12 -0.62 -14.89 7.86
CA GLU A 12 0.41 -14.09 8.53
C GLU A 12 -0.15 -13.17 9.61
N LEU A 13 -1.48 -13.10 9.81
CA LEU A 13 -2.14 -12.15 10.72
C LEU A 13 -1.67 -12.29 12.17
N ASP A 14 -1.27 -13.50 12.58
CA ASP A 14 -0.78 -13.69 13.95
C ASP A 14 0.65 -13.22 14.16
N GLY A 15 1.49 -13.30 13.13
CA GLY A 15 2.89 -12.86 13.17
C GLY A 15 3.06 -11.38 12.86
N ASP A 16 2.51 -10.92 11.73
CA ASP A 16 2.67 -9.55 11.25
C ASP A 16 1.33 -8.94 10.80
N PRO A 17 0.45 -8.59 11.77
CA PRO A 17 -0.91 -8.19 11.47
C PRO A 17 -1.03 -6.92 10.63
N PHE A 18 -0.03 -6.02 10.72
CA PHE A 18 -0.04 -4.79 9.94
C PHE A 18 0.12 -5.05 8.44
N LEU A 19 0.98 -6.00 8.06
CA LEU A 19 1.15 -6.41 6.66
C LEU A 19 -0.12 -7.00 6.05
N VAL A 20 -0.96 -7.63 6.87
CA VAL A 20 -2.26 -8.19 6.45
C VAL A 20 -3.36 -7.12 6.38
N ASP A 21 -3.31 -6.10 7.22
CA ASP A 21 -4.32 -5.05 7.32
C ASP A 21 -4.17 -3.97 6.25
N THR A 22 -4.53 -4.29 5.00
CA THR A 22 -4.50 -3.33 3.87
C THR A 22 -5.24 -2.02 4.13
N ARG A 23 -6.36 -2.05 4.87
CA ARG A 23 -7.07 -0.81 5.26
C ARG A 23 -6.26 0.01 6.26
N GLY A 24 -5.61 -0.63 7.23
CA GLY A 24 -4.70 0.03 8.17
C GLY A 24 -3.52 0.69 7.46
N GLN A 25 -2.93 0.01 6.48
CA GLN A 25 -1.86 0.54 5.64
C GLN A 25 -2.30 1.79 4.87
N HIS A 26 -3.44 1.73 4.16
CA HIS A 26 -3.96 2.92 3.45
C HIS A 26 -4.36 4.04 4.41
N ALA A 27 -4.92 3.72 5.58
CA ALA A 27 -5.25 4.73 6.59
C ALA A 27 -3.99 5.44 7.11
N MET A 28 -2.88 4.72 7.29
CA MET A 28 -1.59 5.31 7.65
C MET A 28 -1.09 6.27 6.56
N CYS A 29 -1.10 5.84 5.30
CA CYS A 29 -0.71 6.71 4.18
C CYS A 29 -1.63 7.93 4.05
N ALA A 30 -2.94 7.76 4.26
CA ALA A 30 -3.91 8.87 4.20
C ALA A 30 -3.69 9.89 5.32
N ARG A 31 -3.34 9.42 6.53
CA ARG A 31 -2.97 10.31 7.64
C ARG A 31 -1.69 11.10 7.32
N TRP A 32 -0.65 10.41 6.85
CA TRP A 32 0.58 11.07 6.41
C TRP A 32 0.31 12.10 5.32
N ALA A 33 -0.55 11.77 4.35
CA ALA A 33 -0.94 12.68 3.27
C ALA A 33 -1.59 13.95 3.83
N ALA A 34 -2.58 13.81 4.72
CA ALA A 34 -3.26 14.93 5.35
C ALA A 34 -2.29 15.82 6.15
N ASP A 35 -1.37 15.21 6.90
CA ASP A 35 -0.37 15.92 7.71
C ASP A 35 0.63 16.72 6.85
N HIS A 36 0.83 16.33 5.59
CA HIS A 36 1.76 16.97 4.64
C HIS A 36 1.06 17.78 3.54
N GLY A 37 -0.27 17.93 3.60
CA GLY A 37 -1.05 18.70 2.63
C GLY A 37 -1.29 18.01 1.28
N TYR A 38 -1.11 16.68 1.21
CA TYR A 38 -1.41 15.88 0.03
C TYR A 38 -2.82 15.27 0.07
N VAL A 39 -3.37 15.03 -1.12
CA VAL A 39 -4.59 14.23 -1.31
C VAL A 39 -4.23 12.90 -1.96
N VAL A 40 -4.77 11.81 -1.41
CA VAL A 40 -4.65 10.47 -2.00
C VAL A 40 -5.57 10.38 -3.22
N THR A 41 -4.98 10.34 -4.41
CA THR A 41 -5.68 10.24 -5.69
C THR A 41 -5.77 8.80 -6.20
N ARG A 42 -4.85 7.94 -5.73
CA ARG A 42 -4.78 6.53 -6.13
C ARG A 42 -4.42 5.63 -4.94
N GLN A 43 -4.98 4.42 -4.90
CA GLN A 43 -4.64 3.41 -3.91
C GLN A 43 -4.28 2.10 -4.59
N PHE A 44 -3.05 1.62 -4.37
CA PHE A 44 -2.55 0.35 -4.87
C PHE A 44 -2.62 -0.73 -3.78
N ARG A 45 -2.92 -1.96 -4.22
CA ARG A 45 -2.87 -3.18 -3.43
C ARG A 45 -2.07 -4.19 -4.23
N LEU A 46 -0.85 -4.46 -3.81
CA LEU A 46 0.15 -5.14 -4.64
C LEU A 46 0.77 -6.31 -3.89
N TYR A 47 1.19 -7.32 -4.65
CA TYR A 47 2.03 -8.40 -4.15
C TYR A 47 3.00 -8.78 -5.25
N GLY A 48 4.30 -8.71 -4.96
CA GLY A 48 5.34 -9.08 -5.92
C GLY A 48 5.27 -8.36 -7.26
N MET A 49 4.76 -7.13 -7.29
CA MET A 49 4.61 -6.35 -8.52
C MET A 49 5.99 -6.03 -9.10
N ARG A 50 6.12 -6.15 -10.41
CA ARG A 50 7.34 -5.71 -11.10
C ARG A 50 7.37 -4.19 -11.17
N PRO A 51 8.51 -3.55 -10.84
CA PRO A 51 8.68 -2.10 -10.93
C PRO A 51 8.37 -1.49 -12.30
N ASP A 52 8.60 -2.22 -13.39
CA ASP A 52 8.42 -1.76 -14.77
C ASP A 52 7.00 -1.96 -15.33
N HIS A 53 6.06 -2.40 -14.50
CA HIS A 53 4.71 -2.69 -14.96
C HIS A 53 3.93 -1.41 -15.34
N HIS A 54 3.51 -1.30 -16.61
CA HIS A 54 2.86 -0.10 -17.18
C HIS A 54 1.72 0.49 -16.33
N ALA A 55 0.84 -0.36 -15.77
CA ALA A 55 -0.31 0.08 -14.97
C ALA A 55 0.06 0.84 -13.68
N LEU A 56 1.31 0.75 -13.22
CA LEU A 56 1.84 1.55 -12.10
C LEU A 56 2.10 3.00 -12.51
N TRP A 57 2.47 3.21 -13.77
CA TRP A 57 3.00 4.46 -14.28
C TRP A 57 2.00 5.25 -15.13
N SER A 58 0.90 4.65 -15.57
CA SER A 58 -0.11 5.36 -16.37
C SER A 58 -0.63 6.63 -15.69
N ASP A 59 -0.88 6.58 -14.37
CA ASP A 59 -1.35 7.75 -13.60
C ASP A 59 -0.22 8.78 -13.38
N VAL A 60 1.05 8.35 -13.42
CA VAL A 60 2.22 9.25 -13.37
C VAL A 60 2.40 9.96 -14.71
N GLU A 61 2.31 9.22 -15.81
CA GLU A 61 2.42 9.72 -17.18
C GLU A 61 1.28 10.70 -17.52
N GLY A 62 0.10 10.49 -16.92
CA GLY A 62 -1.02 11.43 -16.97
C GLY A 62 -0.88 12.67 -16.06
N GLY A 63 0.11 12.70 -15.16
CA GLY A 63 0.33 13.80 -14.21
C GLY A 63 -0.55 13.76 -12.96
N ASP A 64 -1.35 12.71 -12.75
CA ASP A 64 -2.25 12.56 -11.61
C ASP A 64 -1.52 12.10 -10.33
N VAL A 65 -0.32 11.55 -10.48
CA VAL A 65 0.53 11.04 -9.40
C VAL A 65 1.96 11.56 -9.55
N GLU A 66 2.35 12.43 -8.62
CA GLU A 66 3.72 12.95 -8.49
C GLU A 66 4.53 12.30 -7.34
N LEU A 67 3.87 11.49 -6.53
CA LEU A 67 4.40 10.93 -5.29
C LEU A 67 3.74 9.59 -4.98
N PHE A 68 4.56 8.58 -4.69
CA PHE A 68 4.16 7.33 -4.06
C PHE A 68 4.48 7.36 -2.56
N VAL A 69 3.58 6.83 -1.74
CA VAL A 69 3.81 6.64 -0.31
C VAL A 69 3.50 5.22 0.09
N ALA A 70 4.45 4.56 0.73
CA ALA A 70 4.24 3.29 1.42
C ALA A 70 4.23 3.51 2.94
N PRO A 71 3.55 2.65 3.73
CA PRO A 71 3.60 2.75 5.18
C PRO A 71 5.01 2.68 5.75
N ASN A 72 5.77 1.66 5.31
CA ASN A 72 7.14 1.36 5.73
C ASN A 72 7.83 0.48 4.67
N ASP A 73 9.10 0.16 4.91
CA ASP A 73 9.94 -0.67 4.06
C ASP A 73 9.40 -2.11 3.92
N ARG A 74 8.86 -2.69 5.00
CA ARG A 74 8.31 -4.06 4.98
C ARG A 74 7.15 -4.18 4.00
N VAL A 75 6.23 -3.21 4.00
CA VAL A 75 5.11 -3.15 3.05
C VAL A 75 5.63 -2.99 1.62
N LEU A 76 6.60 -2.11 1.39
CA LEU A 76 7.17 -1.90 0.07
C LEU A 76 7.85 -3.18 -0.47
N ALA A 77 8.59 -3.87 0.39
CA ALA A 77 9.27 -5.15 0.08
C ALA A 77 8.30 -6.29 -0.26
N ARG A 78 7.07 -6.29 0.29
CA ARG A 78 6.02 -7.23 -0.14
C ARG A 78 5.31 -6.80 -1.41
N ALA A 79 5.09 -5.49 -1.56
CA ALA A 79 4.40 -4.93 -2.72
C ALA A 79 5.18 -5.11 -4.02
N PHE A 80 6.52 -5.00 -3.99
CA PHE A 80 7.37 -5.02 -5.17
C PHE A 80 8.51 -6.02 -5.09
N VAL A 81 8.88 -6.58 -6.24
CA VAL A 81 10.05 -7.47 -6.37
C VAL A 81 10.88 -7.08 -7.59
N PRO A 82 12.14 -6.62 -7.39
CA PRO A 82 12.73 -6.12 -6.14
C PRO A 82 12.16 -4.75 -5.72
N ALA A 83 12.04 -4.47 -4.43
CA ALA A 83 11.63 -3.15 -3.95
C ALA A 83 12.66 -2.05 -4.21
N GLY A 84 13.96 -2.38 -4.21
CA GLY A 84 15.03 -1.44 -4.57
C GLY A 84 14.91 -0.96 -6.02
N ASP A 85 14.56 -1.86 -6.93
CA ASP A 85 14.35 -1.54 -8.35
C ASP A 85 13.15 -0.61 -8.53
N PHE A 86 12.11 -0.72 -7.69
CA PHE A 86 11.01 0.25 -7.68
C PHE A 86 11.45 1.65 -7.22
N ALA A 87 12.25 1.74 -6.16
CA ALA A 87 12.80 3.03 -5.72
C ALA A 87 13.67 3.67 -6.82
N ALA A 88 14.53 2.88 -7.47
CA ALA A 88 15.36 3.34 -8.59
C ALA A 88 14.52 3.79 -9.79
N GLU A 89 13.41 3.09 -10.08
CA GLU A 89 12.49 3.45 -11.16
C GLU A 89 11.73 4.76 -10.86
N CYS A 90 11.32 4.99 -9.60
CA CYS A 90 10.77 6.27 -9.15
C CYS A 90 11.76 7.41 -9.40
N GLU A 91 13.02 7.26 -8.98
CA GLU A 91 14.09 8.25 -9.21
C GLU A 91 14.31 8.52 -10.70
N ARG A 92 14.40 7.45 -11.51
CA ARG A 92 14.58 7.55 -12.97
C ARG A 92 13.46 8.35 -13.65
N ARG A 93 12.24 8.25 -13.14
CA ARG A 93 11.05 8.94 -13.66
C ARG A 93 10.80 10.30 -13.00
N GLY A 94 11.62 10.70 -12.03
CA GLY A 94 11.43 11.94 -11.27
C GLY A 94 10.21 11.93 -10.35
N VAL A 95 9.73 10.74 -9.96
CA VAL A 95 8.61 10.57 -9.03
C VAL A 95 9.16 10.35 -7.63
N ARG A 96 8.59 11.04 -6.64
CA ARG A 96 9.01 10.87 -5.25
C ARG A 96 8.48 9.56 -4.69
N LEU A 97 9.27 8.93 -3.84
CA LEU A 97 8.87 7.79 -3.01
C LEU A 97 9.13 8.15 -1.55
N GLU A 98 8.09 8.12 -0.73
CA GLU A 98 8.17 8.41 0.70
C GLU A 98 7.66 7.24 1.54
N PHE A 99 8.11 7.18 2.78
CA PHE A 99 7.54 6.30 3.80
C PHE A 99 6.71 7.12 4.77
N ALA A 100 5.50 6.64 5.09
CA ALA A 100 4.67 7.27 6.09
C ALA A 100 5.37 7.26 7.46
N GLY A 101 6.02 6.13 7.80
CA GLY A 101 6.87 6.01 9.00
C GLY A 101 6.15 6.26 10.32
N LEU A 102 4.81 6.23 10.32
CA LEU A 102 4.00 6.44 11.51
C LEU A 102 3.96 5.16 12.36
N GLU A 103 3.68 5.33 13.65
CA GLU A 103 3.51 4.20 14.56
C GLU A 103 2.39 3.27 14.07
N GLU A 104 2.69 1.97 14.02
CA GLU A 104 1.73 0.96 13.61
C GLU A 104 0.62 0.79 14.66
N PRO A 105 -0.63 0.49 14.23
CA PRO A 105 -1.71 0.21 15.17
C PRO A 105 -1.38 -0.98 16.08
N VAL A 106 -1.80 -0.92 17.34
CA VAL A 106 -1.72 -2.07 18.24
C VAL A 106 -2.80 -3.09 17.89
N TYR A 107 -2.39 -4.31 17.55
CA TYR A 107 -3.28 -5.40 17.17
C TYR A 107 -3.59 -6.33 18.35
N THR A 108 -4.68 -6.03 19.06
CA THR A 108 -5.27 -6.95 20.05
C THR A 108 -5.98 -8.12 19.35
N SER A 109 -6.33 -9.17 20.10
CA SER A 109 -7.14 -10.29 19.59
C SER A 109 -8.45 -9.81 18.96
N GLY A 110 -9.08 -8.77 19.52
CA GLY A 110 -10.29 -8.16 18.96
C GLY A 110 -10.03 -7.46 17.63
N THR A 111 -8.94 -6.70 17.52
CA THR A 111 -8.55 -6.03 16.26
C THR A 111 -8.19 -7.06 15.19
N LYS A 112 -7.41 -8.10 15.53
CA LYS A 112 -7.08 -9.21 14.63
C LYS A 112 -8.34 -9.92 14.15
N ALA A 113 -9.29 -10.25 15.03
CA ALA A 113 -10.56 -10.86 14.65
C ALA A 113 -11.37 -9.98 13.67
N ARG A 114 -11.30 -8.65 13.80
CA ARG A 114 -11.93 -7.72 12.84
C ARG A 114 -11.24 -7.74 11.47
N VAL A 115 -9.90 -7.78 11.43
CA VAL A 115 -9.14 -7.94 10.18
C VAL A 115 -9.49 -9.27 9.52
N HIS A 116 -9.48 -10.36 10.30
CA HIS A 116 -9.85 -11.69 9.85
C HIS A 116 -11.25 -11.72 9.25
N ARG A 117 -12.28 -11.25 9.98
CA ARG A 117 -13.66 -11.18 9.45
C ARG A 117 -13.75 -10.40 8.14
N ARG A 118 -13.02 -9.31 8.02
CA ARG A 118 -13.04 -8.47 6.81
C ARG A 118 -12.43 -9.17 5.60
N LEU A 119 -11.36 -9.93 5.79
CA LEU A 119 -10.63 -10.60 4.70
C LEU A 119 -11.15 -12.01 4.39
N SER A 120 -11.82 -12.67 5.34
CA SER A 120 -12.44 -13.99 5.16
C SER A 120 -13.81 -13.95 4.47
N MET A 121 -14.47 -12.80 4.48
CA MET A 121 -15.75 -12.66 3.78
C MET A 121 -15.46 -12.42 2.29
N PRO A 122 -16.05 -13.21 1.37
CA PRO A 122 -16.03 -12.84 -0.04
C PRO A 122 -16.72 -11.48 -0.12
N THR A 123 -15.99 -10.45 -0.49
CA THR A 123 -16.59 -9.17 -0.88
C THR A 123 -17.55 -9.48 -2.01
N ALA A 124 -18.85 -9.48 -1.70
CA ALA A 124 -19.89 -9.42 -2.72
C ALA A 124 -19.55 -8.22 -3.63
N GLY A 125 -19.42 -8.50 -4.92
CA GLY A 125 -19.16 -7.48 -5.94
C GLY A 125 -17.89 -7.74 -6.74
N TYR A 126 -17.97 -8.73 -7.64
CA TYR A 126 -17.37 -8.57 -8.95
C TYR A 126 -18.12 -7.41 -9.64
N ASP A 127 -17.54 -6.22 -9.65
CA ASP A 127 -17.90 -5.19 -10.62
C ASP A 127 -16.84 -5.25 -11.73
N GLY A 128 -16.94 -6.32 -12.54
CA GLY A 128 -16.45 -6.29 -13.90
C GLY A 128 -17.54 -5.68 -14.77
N CYS A 129 -17.38 -4.42 -15.14
CA CYS A 129 -17.84 -3.76 -16.37
C CYS A 129 -17.13 -2.41 -16.48
#